data_AF-A0A6P0KX95-F1
#
_entry.id   AF-A0A6P0KX95-F1
#
_cell.length_a   1.000
_cell.length_b   1.000
_cell.length_c   1.000
_cell.angle_alpha   90.00
_cell.angle_beta   90.00
_cell.angle_gamma   90.00
#
_symmetry.space_group_name_H-M   'P 1'
#
loop_
_entity.id
_entity.type
_entity.pdbx_description
1 polymer ?
#
loop_
_entity_poly.entity_id
_entity_poly.type
_entity_poly.pdbx_seq_one_letter_code
_entity_poly.pdbx_strand_id
1 'polypeptide(L)'
;MVWVLAVTKYPNGYCQCLNLFPTMDQKGVKAMLSKVPEQSWHRVRWVLAISWLILIVSLFYDPISHNLTDPDNLLSLFRDPILTRDPCVQVQGVCLDEKPYALGARMFWGMIVPSAIMIVLVFGHETWRRICPLYFLSQIPRALGLQPQGDISKNPWLVRNHLYVQFAIFFIGLNCRILFVNSDRLVLGLFLSLTILSAMMMVFLYGGRSWCHYVCPFGMVQMVFTGPRGLLGTEAHNAPPKTITQSMCRTVDKTTGQEKSACISCKSPCMDIDSEKAYWQQLTKPGRKLVQYGYLGMVIGYFVYYWLYAGNFDYYLSGAWTHEENQLGALFKPGFYIMNHPIAIPKLVATPLTFVVFVALSCLICTKLEKTYKAALWRKNQSITHEQVLHRVFSICTFIAFNFFFIYGGRPEINRFPVLVQFLFQSVVILVSSLWLYQTWGRSSHQYTQESLADKLRRQLKKLPLDFSEFLEGRSVDDLKPEELHILAKTLPGANQQYRLGVYKGVLREAIQAGHVNSASSLEVLQQIRDELGINDQQHYQVLEELGKEQENLPILYPHYGRDPYKVLSTIKERQKTSTSNQRTILRESRKQNRSDKRTKLLKDHKDQNQPGDQE
;
A
#
# COMPACT_ATOMS: atom_id res chain seq x y z
N MET A 1 15.97 -31.20 2.40
CA MET A 1 16.98 -31.68 1.43
C MET A 1 17.49 -30.49 0.64
N VAL A 2 18.75 -30.13 0.88
CA VAL A 2 19.49 -29.04 0.23
C VAL A 2 19.86 -29.50 -1.18
N TRP A 3 19.53 -28.73 -2.21
CA TRP A 3 20.08 -28.94 -3.55
C TRP A 3 20.99 -27.77 -3.91
N VAL A 4 22.25 -28.13 -4.11
CA VAL A 4 23.39 -27.29 -4.46
C VAL A 4 23.29 -26.91 -5.93
N LEU A 5 23.38 -25.62 -6.24
CA LEU A 5 23.56 -25.12 -7.60
C LEU A 5 25.00 -25.40 -8.04
N ALA A 6 25.18 -26.35 -8.96
CA ALA A 6 26.43 -26.51 -9.69
C ALA A 6 26.56 -25.38 -10.73
N VAL A 7 27.59 -24.54 -10.57
CA VAL A 7 27.99 -23.52 -11.53
C VAL A 7 29.07 -24.11 -12.42
N THR A 8 28.73 -24.51 -13.64
CA THR A 8 29.70 -24.79 -14.70
C THR A 8 29.92 -23.54 -15.53
N LYS A 9 31.19 -23.13 -15.58
CA LYS A 9 31.71 -21.95 -16.27
C LYS A 9 32.13 -22.38 -17.69
N TYR A 10 31.54 -21.80 -18.74
CA TYR A 10 32.09 -21.85 -20.10
C TYR A 10 32.07 -20.46 -20.75
N PRO A 11 33.05 -20.14 -21.61
CA PRO A 11 33.31 -18.79 -22.08
C PRO A 11 32.69 -18.57 -23.46
N ASN A 12 31.60 -17.83 -23.52
CA ASN A 12 31.35 -16.81 -24.55
C ASN A 12 29.97 -16.21 -24.28
N GLY A 13 29.96 -14.90 -24.07
CA GLY A 13 28.81 -14.15 -23.61
C GLY A 13 27.76 -13.98 -24.69
N TYR A 14 26.75 -14.85 -24.67
CA TYR A 14 25.37 -14.56 -25.07
C TYR A 14 24.47 -15.48 -24.25
N CYS A 15 23.81 -14.94 -23.23
CA CYS A 15 22.86 -15.70 -22.41
C CYS A 15 21.51 -15.71 -23.13
N GLN A 16 21.33 -16.67 -24.05
CA GLN A 16 20.02 -17.03 -24.58
C GLN A 16 19.33 -17.87 -23.50
N CYS A 17 18.45 -17.25 -22.71
CA CYS A 17 17.58 -18.00 -21.81
C CYS A 17 16.68 -18.91 -22.65
N LEU A 18 16.76 -20.23 -22.42
CA LEU A 18 15.77 -21.18 -22.91
C LEU A 18 14.38 -20.70 -22.48
N ASN A 19 13.54 -20.42 -23.47
CA ASN A 19 12.11 -20.18 -23.32
C ASN A 19 11.43 -21.46 -22.82
N LEU A 20 11.37 -21.61 -21.50
CA LEU A 20 10.53 -22.62 -20.84
C LEU A 20 9.24 -22.03 -20.27
N PHE A 21 8.76 -20.94 -20.86
CA PHE A 21 7.41 -20.42 -20.67
C PHE A 21 6.93 -19.92 -22.03
N PRO A 22 5.91 -20.54 -22.64
CA PRO A 22 5.29 -19.95 -23.81
C PRO A 22 4.79 -18.56 -23.42
N THR A 23 5.18 -17.58 -24.21
CA THR A 23 4.59 -16.24 -24.21
C THR A 23 3.08 -16.39 -24.29
N MET A 24 2.40 -16.24 -23.15
CA MET A 24 0.95 -16.06 -23.10
C MET A 24 0.62 -14.67 -23.59
N ASP A 25 0.79 -14.47 -24.90
CA ASP A 25 0.12 -13.44 -25.68
C ASP A 25 -1.12 -14.05 -26.31
N GLN A 26 -2.11 -14.35 -25.47
CA GLN A 26 -3.45 -14.70 -25.90
C GLN A 26 -4.43 -14.14 -24.88
N LYS A 27 -5.08 -13.02 -25.26
CA LYS A 27 -6.39 -12.55 -24.79
C LYS A 27 -6.82 -13.15 -23.44
N GLY A 28 -6.07 -12.80 -22.40
CA GLY A 28 -6.35 -13.29 -21.06
C GLY A 28 -7.63 -12.62 -20.58
N VAL A 29 -8.68 -13.41 -20.40
CA VAL A 29 -9.84 -13.05 -19.59
C VAL A 29 -9.33 -12.80 -18.16
N LYS A 30 -8.73 -11.63 -17.92
CA LYS A 30 -8.65 -11.07 -16.58
C LYS A 30 -10.10 -10.97 -16.15
N ALA A 31 -10.52 -11.78 -15.19
CA ALA A 31 -11.82 -11.61 -14.54
C ALA A 31 -11.85 -10.19 -13.99
N MET A 32 -12.40 -9.25 -14.76
CA MET A 32 -12.47 -7.85 -14.38
C MET A 32 -13.61 -7.72 -13.39
N LEU A 33 -13.35 -8.08 -12.13
CA LEU A 33 -14.24 -7.82 -10.99
C LEU A 33 -14.63 -6.34 -10.92
N SER A 34 -13.81 -5.46 -11.49
CA SER A 34 -14.10 -4.04 -11.68
C SER A 34 -15.28 -3.75 -12.62
N LYS A 35 -15.57 -4.61 -13.59
CA LYS A 35 -16.71 -4.48 -14.53
C LYS A 35 -18.00 -5.10 -14.01
N VAL A 36 -17.96 -5.81 -12.88
CA VAL A 36 -19.16 -6.36 -12.27
C VAL A 36 -20.07 -5.20 -11.82
N PRO A 37 -21.37 -5.22 -12.18
CA PRO A 37 -22.30 -4.15 -11.86
C PRO A 37 -22.43 -3.89 -10.36
N GLU A 38 -22.64 -2.64 -10.00
CA GLU A 38 -22.81 -2.15 -8.62
C GLU A 38 -23.95 -2.86 -7.90
N GLN A 39 -25.04 -3.22 -8.62
CA GLN A 39 -26.17 -3.95 -8.04
C GLN A 39 -25.76 -5.31 -7.47
N SER A 40 -24.87 -6.04 -8.17
CA SER A 40 -24.37 -7.34 -7.70
C SER A 40 -23.51 -7.17 -6.46
N TRP A 41 -22.58 -6.20 -6.48
CA TRP A 41 -21.76 -5.88 -5.31
C TRP A 41 -22.58 -5.36 -4.14
N HIS A 42 -23.70 -4.69 -4.39
CA HIS A 42 -24.61 -4.25 -3.34
C HIS A 42 -25.28 -5.42 -2.62
N ARG A 43 -25.68 -6.48 -3.36
CA ARG A 43 -26.20 -7.72 -2.74
C ARG A 43 -25.13 -8.41 -1.91
N VAL A 44 -23.92 -8.55 -2.45
CA VAL A 44 -22.77 -9.13 -1.72
C VAL A 44 -22.49 -8.34 -0.44
N ARG A 45 -22.51 -7.01 -0.50
CA ARG A 45 -22.34 -6.14 0.69
C ARG A 45 -23.41 -6.38 1.74
N TRP A 46 -24.67 -6.54 1.35
CA TRP A 46 -25.73 -6.87 2.30
C TRP A 46 -25.47 -8.21 2.99
N VAL A 47 -25.13 -9.26 2.23
CA VAL A 47 -24.82 -10.57 2.80
C VAL A 47 -23.65 -10.48 3.78
N LEU A 48 -22.56 -9.81 3.40
CA LEU A 48 -21.39 -9.62 4.27
C LEU A 48 -21.70 -8.75 5.50
N ALA A 49 -22.48 -7.69 5.34
CA ALA A 49 -22.88 -6.82 6.44
C ALA A 49 -23.79 -7.53 7.43
N ILE A 50 -24.79 -8.28 6.95
CA ILE A 50 -25.67 -9.10 7.79
C ILE A 50 -24.84 -10.16 8.52
N SER A 51 -23.96 -10.88 7.81
CA SER A 51 -23.08 -11.88 8.43
C SER A 51 -22.18 -11.26 9.51
N TRP A 52 -21.67 -10.05 9.26
CA TRP A 52 -20.84 -9.34 10.24
C TRP A 52 -21.65 -8.86 11.46
N LEU A 53 -22.89 -8.39 11.26
CA LEU A 53 -23.78 -8.03 12.36
C LEU A 53 -24.20 -9.26 13.17
N ILE A 54 -24.45 -10.40 12.53
CA ILE A 54 -24.71 -11.67 13.21
C ILE A 54 -23.50 -12.06 14.08
N LEU A 55 -22.28 -11.95 13.56
CA LEU A 55 -21.06 -12.20 14.34
C LEU A 55 -20.96 -11.24 15.53
N ILE A 56 -21.29 -9.95 15.37
CA ILE A 56 -21.28 -8.99 16.47
C ILE A 56 -22.33 -9.37 17.53
N VAL A 57 -23.54 -9.73 17.12
CA VAL A 57 -24.61 -10.18 18.03
C VAL A 57 -24.19 -11.45 18.76
N SER A 58 -23.56 -12.41 18.08
CA SER A 58 -23.08 -13.65 18.72
C SER A 58 -22.01 -13.40 19.79
N LEU A 59 -21.28 -12.27 19.73
CA LEU A 59 -20.33 -11.93 20.79
C LEU A 59 -21.03 -11.54 22.09
N PHE A 60 -22.23 -10.96 22.02
CA PHE A 60 -23.05 -10.63 23.20
C PHE A 60 -23.88 -11.82 23.70
N TYR A 61 -24.34 -12.67 22.78
CA TYR A 61 -25.19 -13.81 23.12
C TYR A 61 -24.91 -15.00 22.19
N ASP A 62 -24.40 -16.10 22.75
CA ASP A 62 -24.09 -17.33 21.99
C ASP A 62 -24.45 -18.58 22.79
N PRO A 63 -25.67 -19.13 22.61
CA PRO A 63 -26.09 -20.35 23.27
C PRO A 63 -25.63 -21.62 22.52
N ILE A 64 -25.09 -21.51 21.31
CA ILE A 64 -24.91 -22.66 20.40
C ILE A 64 -23.44 -23.07 20.29
N SER A 65 -22.52 -22.11 20.18
CA SER A 65 -21.14 -22.43 19.78
C SER A 65 -20.36 -23.26 20.79
N HIS A 66 -20.72 -23.22 22.08
CA HIS A 66 -20.11 -24.10 23.09
C HIS A 66 -20.33 -25.58 22.73
N ASN A 67 -21.51 -25.93 22.22
CA ASN A 67 -21.81 -27.30 21.78
C ASN A 67 -21.12 -27.64 20.44
N LEU A 68 -20.75 -26.64 19.64
CA LEU A 68 -20.06 -26.84 18.36
C LEU A 68 -18.55 -27.07 18.54
N THR A 69 -17.95 -26.50 19.58
CA THR A 69 -16.53 -26.71 19.89
C THR A 69 -16.27 -27.93 20.75
N ASP A 70 -17.33 -28.48 21.36
CA ASP A 70 -17.30 -29.67 22.20
C ASP A 70 -16.63 -30.87 21.50
N PRO A 71 -15.60 -31.49 22.10
CA PRO A 71 -14.95 -32.68 21.57
C PRO A 71 -15.88 -33.89 21.37
N ASP A 72 -16.95 -34.00 22.17
CA ASP A 72 -17.88 -35.12 22.13
C ASP A 72 -18.89 -35.00 20.98
N ASN A 73 -19.02 -33.81 20.40
CA ASN A 73 -19.89 -33.57 19.25
C ASN A 73 -19.23 -33.99 17.93
N LEU A 74 -19.30 -35.29 17.62
CA LEU A 74 -18.71 -35.89 16.42
C LEU A 74 -19.25 -35.35 15.08
N LEU A 75 -20.43 -34.73 15.09
CA LEU A 75 -21.07 -34.15 13.90
C LEU A 75 -20.61 -32.70 13.62
N SER A 76 -19.96 -32.05 14.59
CA SER A 76 -19.52 -30.66 14.43
C SER A 76 -18.23 -30.55 13.62
N LEU A 77 -18.28 -29.77 12.54
CA LEU A 77 -17.10 -29.38 11.77
C LEU A 77 -16.15 -28.46 12.55
N PHE A 78 -16.62 -27.83 13.63
CA PHE A 78 -15.84 -26.89 14.45
C PHE A 78 -15.26 -27.52 15.71
N ARG A 79 -15.40 -28.85 15.85
CA ARG A 79 -14.82 -29.62 16.95
C ARG A 79 -13.33 -29.31 17.09
N ASP A 80 -12.88 -29.09 18.32
CA ASP A 80 -11.46 -28.88 18.60
C ASP A 80 -10.77 -30.20 19.00
N PRO A 81 -9.93 -30.79 18.12
CA PRO A 81 -9.20 -32.00 18.49
C PRO A 81 -8.14 -31.75 19.57
N ILE A 82 -7.75 -30.49 19.81
CA ILE A 82 -6.77 -30.14 20.87
C ILE A 82 -7.37 -30.46 22.25
N LEU A 83 -8.67 -30.18 22.46
CA LEU A 83 -9.40 -30.50 23.70
C LEU A 83 -9.32 -32.00 24.07
N THR A 84 -9.18 -32.90 23.09
CA THR A 84 -9.06 -34.35 23.32
C THR A 84 -7.63 -34.87 23.45
N ARG A 85 -6.62 -34.19 22.89
CA ARG A 85 -5.25 -34.74 22.76
C ARG A 85 -4.28 -34.20 23.79
N ASP A 86 -4.35 -32.90 24.07
CA ASP A 86 -3.53 -32.21 25.05
C ASP A 86 -4.38 -31.05 25.60
N PRO A 87 -5.18 -31.27 26.66
CA PRO A 87 -6.02 -30.22 27.23
C PRO A 87 -5.19 -29.11 27.91
N CYS A 88 -3.87 -29.31 28.00
CA CYS A 88 -2.95 -28.47 28.73
C CYS A 88 -2.08 -27.62 27.79
N VAL A 89 -2.44 -26.35 27.61
CA VAL A 89 -1.62 -25.39 26.87
C VAL A 89 -0.66 -24.69 27.83
N GLN A 90 0.64 -24.87 27.64
CA GLN A 90 1.65 -24.27 28.54
C GLN A 90 1.78 -22.75 28.32
N VAL A 91 1.48 -21.97 29.36
CA VAL A 91 1.61 -20.50 29.40
C VAL A 91 2.41 -20.12 30.63
N GLN A 92 3.61 -19.57 30.45
CA GLN A 92 4.49 -19.16 31.55
C GLN A 92 4.85 -20.31 32.52
N GLY A 93 4.94 -21.53 32.00
CA GLY A 93 5.19 -22.75 32.79
C GLY A 93 3.99 -23.25 33.59
N VAL A 94 2.80 -22.64 33.40
CA VAL A 94 1.54 -23.07 34.00
C VAL A 94 0.66 -23.66 32.89
N CYS A 95 -0.02 -24.76 33.22
CA CYS A 95 -1.00 -25.38 32.35
C CYS A 95 -2.27 -24.52 32.28
N LEU A 96 -2.67 -24.12 31.08
CA LEU A 96 -3.98 -23.53 30.82
C LEU A 96 -4.91 -24.64 30.34
N ASP A 97 -5.94 -24.93 31.15
CA ASP A 97 -6.95 -25.94 30.85
C ASP A 97 -7.94 -25.42 29.81
N GLU A 98 -8.02 -26.10 28.67
CA GLU A 98 -8.94 -25.77 27.59
C GLU A 98 -10.35 -26.35 27.82
N LYS A 99 -11.38 -25.54 27.59
CA LYS A 99 -12.80 -25.93 27.71
C LYS A 99 -13.57 -25.56 26.45
N PRO A 100 -14.73 -26.18 26.16
CA PRO A 100 -15.58 -25.76 25.05
C PRO A 100 -15.92 -24.26 25.12
N TYR A 101 -15.64 -23.53 24.05
CA TYR A 101 -15.68 -22.07 24.00
C TYR A 101 -16.52 -21.53 22.84
N ALA A 102 -16.82 -20.23 22.87
CA ALA A 102 -17.57 -19.56 21.81
C ALA A 102 -16.71 -19.21 20.59
N LEU A 103 -17.26 -19.38 19.38
CA LEU A 103 -16.49 -19.30 18.14
C LEU A 103 -16.22 -17.86 17.65
N GLY A 104 -16.98 -16.87 18.10
CA GLY A 104 -16.99 -15.52 17.51
C GLY A 104 -15.60 -14.85 17.43
N ALA A 105 -14.87 -14.82 18.55
CA ALA A 105 -13.53 -14.21 18.61
C ALA A 105 -12.52 -14.97 17.72
N ARG A 106 -12.57 -16.30 17.77
CA ARG A 106 -11.72 -17.18 16.97
C ARG A 106 -11.98 -17.02 15.47
N MET A 107 -13.23 -17.01 15.02
CA MET A 107 -13.57 -16.77 13.61
C MET A 107 -13.11 -15.39 13.14
N PHE A 108 -13.35 -14.35 13.93
CA PHE A 108 -12.96 -12.99 13.57
C PHE A 108 -11.44 -12.86 13.39
N TRP A 109 -10.67 -13.31 14.38
CA TRP A 109 -9.22 -13.13 14.39
C TRP A 109 -8.46 -14.18 13.57
N GLY A 110 -8.94 -15.42 13.56
CA GLY A 110 -8.30 -16.58 12.93
C GLY A 110 -8.70 -16.80 11.47
N MET A 111 -9.88 -16.32 11.03
CA MET A 111 -10.37 -16.53 9.67
C MET A 111 -10.60 -15.21 8.92
N ILE A 112 -11.40 -14.30 9.48
CA ILE A 112 -11.85 -13.10 8.77
C ILE A 112 -10.68 -12.14 8.50
N VAL A 113 -9.88 -11.82 9.52
CA VAL A 113 -8.73 -10.90 9.37
C VAL A 113 -7.67 -11.45 8.40
N PRO A 114 -7.21 -12.71 8.50
CA PRO A 114 -6.29 -13.28 7.51
C PRO A 114 -6.86 -13.31 6.09
N SER A 115 -8.16 -13.63 5.94
CA SER A 115 -8.83 -13.63 4.63
C SER A 115 -8.83 -12.23 4.00
N ALA A 116 -9.07 -11.18 4.79
CA ALA A 116 -9.01 -9.80 4.32
C ALA A 116 -7.62 -9.43 3.77
N ILE A 117 -6.55 -9.86 4.43
CA ILE A 117 -5.17 -9.60 3.99
C ILE A 117 -4.87 -10.33 2.68
N MET A 118 -5.29 -11.60 2.55
CA MET A 118 -5.15 -12.36 1.30
C MET A 118 -5.90 -11.68 0.15
N ILE A 119 -7.15 -11.27 0.38
CA ILE A 119 -7.99 -10.60 -0.62
C ILE A 119 -7.34 -9.30 -1.11
N VAL A 120 -6.79 -8.50 -0.21
CA VAL A 120 -6.13 -7.22 -0.55
C VAL A 120 -4.92 -7.44 -1.45
N LEU A 121 -4.06 -8.42 -1.16
CA LEU A 121 -2.87 -8.70 -1.99
C LEU A 121 -3.28 -9.24 -3.37
N VAL A 122 -4.21 -10.20 -3.40
CA VAL A 122 -4.61 -10.90 -4.64
C VAL A 122 -5.50 -10.02 -5.52
N PHE A 123 -6.62 -9.58 -5.00
CA PHE A 123 -7.66 -8.86 -5.76
C PHE A 123 -7.53 -7.34 -5.67
N GLY A 124 -6.52 -6.85 -4.95
CA GLY A 124 -6.21 -5.44 -4.83
C GLY A 124 -7.18 -4.65 -3.94
N HIS A 125 -6.87 -3.37 -3.84
CA HIS A 125 -7.71 -2.42 -3.10
C HIS A 125 -9.13 -2.32 -3.65
N GLU A 126 -9.30 -2.45 -4.97
CA GLU A 126 -10.58 -2.24 -5.64
C GLU A 126 -11.66 -3.21 -5.17
N THR A 127 -11.30 -4.50 -5.02
CA THR A 127 -12.23 -5.54 -4.60
C THR A 127 -12.54 -5.39 -3.12
N TRP A 128 -11.51 -5.20 -2.29
CA TRP A 128 -11.67 -5.00 -0.85
C TRP A 128 -12.61 -3.83 -0.52
N ARG A 129 -12.46 -2.69 -1.19
CA ARG A 129 -13.33 -1.52 -0.97
C ARG A 129 -14.78 -1.77 -1.35
N ARG A 130 -15.04 -2.61 -2.35
CA ARG A 130 -16.40 -2.95 -2.79
C ARG A 130 -17.09 -3.94 -1.87
N ILE A 131 -16.36 -4.79 -1.15
CA ILE A 131 -16.92 -5.82 -0.26
C ILE A 131 -16.86 -5.46 1.23
N CYS A 132 -16.09 -4.45 1.62
CA CYS A 132 -15.86 -4.11 3.02
C CYS A 132 -17.18 -3.78 3.75
N PRO A 133 -17.58 -4.57 4.76
CA PRO A 133 -18.85 -4.36 5.47
C PRO A 133 -18.83 -3.06 6.29
N LEU A 134 -17.66 -2.69 6.84
CA LEU A 134 -17.49 -1.42 7.55
C LEU A 134 -17.69 -0.21 6.62
N TYR A 135 -17.22 -0.29 5.36
CA TYR A 135 -17.53 0.77 4.39
C TYR A 135 -19.04 0.86 4.17
N PHE A 136 -19.71 -0.27 3.95
CA PHE A 136 -21.16 -0.30 3.71
C PHE A 136 -21.95 0.34 4.87
N LEU A 137 -21.68 -0.07 6.11
CA LEU A 137 -22.33 0.50 7.29
C LEU A 137 -21.95 1.97 7.53
N SER A 138 -20.73 2.38 7.19
CA SER A 138 -20.32 3.79 7.30
C SER A 138 -21.15 4.74 6.42
N GLN A 139 -21.80 4.23 5.37
CA GLN A 139 -22.63 5.02 4.46
C GLN A 139 -24.09 5.19 4.93
N ILE A 140 -24.48 4.63 6.08
CA ILE A 140 -25.83 4.80 6.65
C ILE A 140 -26.26 6.27 6.75
N PRO A 141 -25.44 7.23 7.24
CA PRO A 141 -25.84 8.64 7.29
C PRO A 141 -26.27 9.19 5.92
N ARG A 142 -25.53 8.83 4.86
CA ARG A 142 -25.88 9.20 3.48
C ARG A 142 -27.15 8.51 2.99
N ALA A 143 -27.34 7.23 3.35
CA ALA A 143 -28.55 6.48 3.01
C ALA A 143 -29.81 7.07 3.67
N LEU A 144 -29.65 7.67 4.86
CA LEU A 144 -30.70 8.42 5.56
C LEU A 144 -30.92 9.84 4.99
N GLY A 145 -30.20 10.23 3.93
CA GLY A 145 -30.31 11.55 3.32
C GLY A 145 -29.58 12.67 4.08
N LEU A 146 -28.78 12.34 5.10
CA LEU A 146 -27.99 13.32 5.84
C LEU A 146 -26.85 13.84 4.96
N GLN A 147 -26.73 15.16 4.88
CA GLN A 147 -25.63 15.82 4.20
C GLN A 147 -24.40 15.93 5.11
N PRO A 148 -23.18 15.88 4.54
CA PRO A 148 -21.97 16.06 5.33
C PRO A 148 -21.92 17.46 5.94
N GLN A 149 -21.52 17.55 7.23
CA GLN A 149 -21.43 18.84 7.93
C GLN A 149 -20.32 19.75 7.39
N GLY A 150 -19.26 19.16 6.83
CA GLY A 150 -18.14 19.91 6.29
C GLY A 150 -17.37 19.15 5.21
N ASP A 151 -16.41 19.86 4.60
CA ASP A 151 -15.46 19.28 3.66
C ASP A 151 -14.14 18.97 4.39
N ILE A 152 -13.61 17.76 4.16
CA ILE A 152 -12.31 17.32 4.68
C ILE A 152 -11.16 18.22 4.21
N SER A 153 -11.29 18.88 3.06
CA SER A 153 -10.31 19.85 2.55
C SER A 153 -10.06 21.00 3.53
N LYS A 154 -11.07 21.37 4.34
CA LYS A 154 -10.99 22.40 5.38
C LYS A 154 -10.26 21.94 6.65
N ASN A 155 -9.93 20.66 6.77
CA ASN A 155 -9.11 20.12 7.86
C ASN A 155 -7.70 19.77 7.34
N PRO A 156 -6.81 20.77 7.15
CA PRO A 156 -5.48 20.54 6.58
C PRO A 156 -4.60 19.67 7.48
N TRP A 157 -4.83 19.67 8.80
CA TRP A 157 -4.09 18.84 9.74
C TRP A 157 -4.32 17.35 9.48
N LEU A 158 -5.59 16.93 9.39
CA LEU A 158 -5.91 15.53 9.14
C LEU A 158 -5.47 15.11 7.73
N VAL A 159 -5.64 15.99 6.74
CA VAL A 159 -5.19 15.71 5.37
C VAL A 159 -3.68 15.50 5.30
N ARG A 160 -2.89 16.29 6.02
CA ARG A 160 -1.42 16.19 6.04
C ARG A 160 -0.93 15.02 6.89
N ASN A 161 -1.57 14.75 8.02
CA ASN A 161 -1.07 13.82 9.04
C ASN A 161 -1.78 12.46 9.08
N HIS A 162 -2.73 12.17 8.18
CA HIS A 162 -3.50 10.92 8.20
C HIS A 162 -2.67 9.64 8.25
N LEU A 163 -1.50 9.59 7.59
CA LEU A 163 -0.65 8.39 7.66
C LEU A 163 -0.16 8.12 9.09
N TYR A 164 0.15 9.16 9.85
CA TYR A 164 0.53 9.06 11.26
C TYR A 164 -0.67 8.71 12.14
N VAL A 165 -1.84 9.30 11.87
CA VAL A 165 -3.09 9.01 12.59
C VAL A 165 -3.48 7.54 12.41
N GLN A 166 -3.52 7.06 11.17
CA GLN A 166 -3.81 5.65 10.87
C GLN A 166 -2.81 4.72 11.54
N PHE A 167 -1.51 5.07 11.50
CA PHE A 167 -0.47 4.30 12.16
C PHE A 167 -0.65 4.24 13.67
N ALA A 168 -0.94 5.37 14.32
CA ALA A 168 -1.17 5.44 15.75
C ALA A 168 -2.41 4.65 16.17
N ILE A 169 -3.53 4.78 15.44
CA ILE A 169 -4.76 4.03 15.72
C ILE A 169 -4.52 2.52 15.53
N PHE A 170 -3.78 2.11 14.50
CA PHE A 170 -3.44 0.71 14.31
C PHE A 170 -2.52 0.17 15.40
N PHE A 171 -1.50 0.96 15.80
CA PHE A 171 -0.62 0.62 16.91
C PHE A 171 -1.42 0.45 18.22
N ILE A 172 -2.27 1.41 18.57
CA ILE A 172 -3.14 1.35 19.74
C ILE A 172 -4.08 0.14 19.61
N GLY A 173 -4.69 -0.06 18.44
CA GLY A 173 -5.58 -1.18 18.16
C GLY A 173 -4.92 -2.55 18.34
N LEU A 174 -3.65 -2.72 17.94
CA LEU A 174 -2.90 -3.97 18.17
C LEU A 174 -2.58 -4.21 19.65
N ASN A 175 -2.25 -3.15 20.39
CA ASN A 175 -2.09 -3.24 21.84
C ASN A 175 -3.41 -3.61 22.51
N CYS A 176 -4.49 -2.89 22.18
CA CYS A 176 -5.83 -3.20 22.69
C CYS A 176 -6.26 -4.62 22.35
N ARG A 177 -5.92 -5.10 21.16
CA ARG A 177 -6.18 -6.47 20.73
C ARG A 177 -5.59 -7.50 21.70
N ILE A 178 -4.28 -7.40 21.96
CA ILE A 178 -3.57 -8.33 22.84
C ILE A 178 -4.01 -8.20 24.30
N LEU A 179 -4.31 -6.98 24.75
CA LEU A 179 -4.58 -6.70 26.15
C LEU A 179 -6.03 -6.96 26.55
N PHE A 180 -6.99 -6.62 25.70
CA PHE A 180 -8.41 -6.58 26.07
C PHE A 180 -9.34 -7.35 25.14
N VAL A 181 -9.09 -7.35 23.82
CA VAL A 181 -10.12 -7.70 22.83
C VAL A 181 -10.01 -9.14 22.31
N ASN A 182 -8.87 -9.81 22.50
CA ASN A 182 -8.62 -11.13 21.93
C ASN A 182 -9.55 -12.23 22.47
N SER A 183 -9.73 -12.32 23.79
CA SER A 183 -10.53 -13.36 24.46
C SER A 183 -11.90 -12.88 24.92
N ASP A 184 -11.97 -11.69 25.52
CA ASP A 184 -13.22 -11.19 26.07
C ASP A 184 -14.21 -10.82 24.97
N ARG A 185 -15.30 -11.60 24.93
CA ARG A 185 -16.34 -11.51 23.90
C ARG A 185 -17.09 -10.18 23.96
N LEU A 186 -17.43 -9.71 25.16
CA LEU A 186 -18.16 -8.46 25.33
C LEU A 186 -17.30 -7.28 24.91
N VAL A 187 -16.03 -7.30 25.29
CA VAL A 187 -15.07 -6.25 24.89
C VAL A 187 -14.88 -6.24 23.36
N LEU A 188 -14.80 -7.40 22.70
CA LEU A 188 -14.77 -7.48 21.23
C LEU A 188 -16.05 -6.99 20.57
N GLY A 189 -17.22 -7.37 21.08
CA GLY A 189 -18.50 -6.88 20.58
C GLY A 189 -18.60 -5.35 20.66
N LEU A 190 -18.23 -4.78 21.81
CA LEU A 190 -18.19 -3.33 22.03
C LEU A 190 -17.17 -2.65 21.11
N PHE A 191 -15.96 -3.21 20.97
CA PHE A 191 -14.91 -2.66 20.11
C PHE A 191 -15.36 -2.59 18.64
N LEU A 192 -15.98 -3.64 18.11
CA LEU A 192 -16.50 -3.66 16.74
C LEU A 192 -17.67 -2.68 16.55
N SER A 193 -18.58 -2.60 17.52
CA SER A 193 -19.73 -1.70 17.49
C SER A 193 -19.28 -0.23 17.52
N LEU A 194 -18.35 0.13 18.41
CA LEU A 194 -17.75 1.47 18.47
C LEU A 194 -17.00 1.83 17.19
N THR A 195 -16.35 0.86 16.54
CA THR A 195 -15.69 1.08 15.25
C THR A 195 -16.70 1.44 14.15
N ILE A 196 -17.86 0.77 14.10
CA ILE A 196 -18.94 1.09 13.16
C ILE A 196 -19.46 2.50 13.42
N LEU A 197 -19.76 2.84 14.67
CA LEU A 197 -20.26 4.17 15.07
C LEU A 197 -19.24 5.26 14.71
N SER A 198 -17.95 5.04 14.96
CA SER A 198 -16.88 5.97 14.60
C SER A 198 -16.77 6.18 13.10
N ALA A 199 -16.93 5.11 12.31
CA ALA A 199 -16.92 5.19 10.86
C ALA A 199 -18.13 5.96 10.32
N MET A 200 -19.33 5.72 10.87
CA MET A 200 -20.53 6.48 10.55
C MET A 200 -20.36 7.96 10.89
N MET A 201 -19.82 8.28 12.07
CA MET A 201 -19.55 9.65 12.50
C MET A 201 -18.61 10.36 11.53
N MET A 202 -17.48 9.75 11.16
CA MET A 202 -16.53 10.38 10.22
C MET A 202 -17.11 10.62 8.82
N VAL A 203 -17.99 9.74 8.35
CA VAL A 203 -18.70 9.93 7.07
C VAL A 203 -19.80 10.99 7.20
N PHE A 204 -20.49 11.06 8.33
CA PHE A 204 -21.45 12.12 8.60
C PHE A 204 -20.79 13.51 8.67
N LEU A 205 -19.59 13.61 9.24
CA LEU A 205 -18.86 14.88 9.34
C LEU A 205 -18.31 15.36 7.99
N TYR A 206 -17.68 14.47 7.21
CA TYR A 206 -16.87 14.86 6.05
C TYR A 206 -17.33 14.28 4.70
N GLY A 207 -18.30 13.37 4.72
CA GLY A 207 -18.85 12.73 3.52
C GLY A 207 -17.91 11.73 2.83
N GLY A 208 -18.44 11.14 1.76
CA GLY A 208 -17.69 10.30 0.84
C GLY A 208 -17.05 9.08 1.52
N ARG A 209 -15.74 8.91 1.33
CA ARG A 209 -14.93 7.82 1.91
C ARG A 209 -13.90 8.35 2.91
N SER A 210 -14.27 9.38 3.66
CA SER A 210 -13.38 10.05 4.63
C SER A 210 -12.77 9.08 5.65
N TRP A 211 -13.60 8.26 6.33
CA TRP A 211 -13.13 7.22 7.27
C TRP A 211 -12.07 6.33 6.64
N CYS A 212 -12.41 5.79 5.47
CA CYS A 212 -11.62 4.86 4.70
C CYS A 212 -10.23 5.40 4.32
N HIS A 213 -10.12 6.70 4.04
CA HIS A 213 -8.89 7.33 3.57
C HIS A 213 -8.04 8.00 4.64
N TYR A 214 -8.64 8.44 5.76
CA TYR A 214 -7.99 9.32 6.72
C TYR A 214 -7.86 8.71 8.12
N VAL A 215 -8.73 7.77 8.51
CA VAL A 215 -8.81 7.27 9.90
C VAL A 215 -8.70 5.74 9.99
N CYS A 216 -9.30 5.03 9.05
CA CYS A 216 -9.40 3.57 9.06
C CYS A 216 -8.02 2.92 9.25
N PRO A 217 -7.78 2.18 10.35
CA PRO A 217 -6.49 1.55 10.61
C PRO A 217 -6.19 0.47 9.58
N PHE A 218 -7.20 -0.26 9.09
CA PHE A 218 -6.99 -1.20 7.99
C PHE A 218 -6.63 -0.51 6.66
N GLY A 219 -6.93 0.79 6.50
CA GLY A 219 -6.54 1.57 5.33
C GLY A 219 -5.03 1.63 5.12
N MET A 220 -4.24 1.61 6.20
CA MET A 220 -2.78 1.55 6.07
C MET A 220 -2.29 0.16 5.68
N VAL A 221 -2.93 -0.91 6.20
CA VAL A 221 -2.63 -2.30 5.87
C VAL A 221 -2.88 -2.54 4.39
N GLN A 222 -4.02 -2.03 3.92
CA GLN A 222 -4.37 -1.99 2.51
C GLN A 222 -3.31 -1.29 1.66
N MET A 223 -2.79 -0.16 2.13
CA MET A 223 -1.75 0.61 1.45
C MET A 223 -0.39 -0.10 1.39
N VAL A 224 -0.06 -0.92 2.39
CA VAL A 224 1.17 -1.72 2.42
C VAL A 224 1.07 -2.91 1.46
N PHE A 225 -0.03 -3.67 1.52
CA PHE A 225 -0.18 -4.88 0.71
C PHE A 225 -0.57 -4.62 -0.74
N THR A 226 -1.31 -3.55 -1.05
CA THR A 226 -1.69 -3.29 -2.45
C THR A 226 -0.47 -2.85 -3.28
N GLY A 227 0.49 -2.12 -2.71
CA GLY A 227 1.58 -1.51 -3.48
C GLY A 227 1.03 -0.63 -4.63
N PRO A 228 1.61 -0.69 -5.85
CA PRO A 228 1.04 -0.04 -7.03
C PRO A 228 -0.32 -0.64 -7.44
N ARG A 229 -0.43 -1.97 -7.39
CA ARG A 229 -1.65 -2.73 -7.70
C ARG A 229 -1.62 -4.13 -7.07
N GLY A 230 -2.80 -4.68 -6.79
CA GLY A 230 -2.94 -6.10 -6.44
C GLY A 230 -2.59 -7.01 -7.62
N LEU A 231 -2.36 -8.30 -7.33
CA LEU A 231 -1.94 -9.28 -8.34
C LEU A 231 -2.87 -9.33 -9.56
N LEU A 232 -4.19 -9.33 -9.30
CA LEU A 232 -5.26 -9.34 -10.29
C LEU A 232 -5.94 -7.97 -10.44
N GLY A 233 -5.30 -6.90 -9.96
CA GLY A 233 -5.87 -5.56 -9.97
C GLY A 233 -5.93 -4.94 -11.37
N THR A 234 -6.98 -4.13 -11.62
CA THR A 234 -7.16 -3.44 -12.91
C THR A 234 -6.32 -2.17 -13.05
N GLU A 235 -5.94 -1.86 -14.30
CA GLU A 235 -5.16 -0.68 -14.70
C GLU A 235 -6.11 0.48 -15.00
N ALA A 236 -6.20 1.45 -14.08
CA ALA A 236 -7.13 2.56 -14.21
C ALA A 236 -6.73 3.57 -15.29
N HIS A 237 -5.43 3.73 -15.55
CA HIS A 237 -4.89 4.71 -16.50
C HIS A 237 -5.23 4.40 -17.96
N ASN A 238 -5.60 3.15 -18.28
CA ASN A 238 -6.01 2.76 -19.61
C ASN A 238 -7.50 3.06 -19.89
N ALA A 239 -8.27 3.42 -18.86
CA ALA A 239 -9.70 3.65 -19.01
C ALA A 239 -10.00 5.01 -19.70
N PRO A 240 -11.05 5.11 -20.54
CA PRO A 240 -11.50 6.36 -21.14
C PRO A 240 -11.77 7.47 -20.09
N PRO A 241 -11.58 8.76 -20.42
CA PRO A 241 -11.84 9.83 -19.46
C PRO A 241 -13.33 9.82 -19.03
N LYS A 242 -13.59 10.21 -17.78
CA LYS A 242 -14.93 10.25 -17.16
C LYS A 242 -15.61 8.88 -17.01
N THR A 243 -14.90 7.77 -17.22
CA THR A 243 -15.42 6.43 -16.89
C THR A 243 -15.26 6.12 -15.40
N ILE A 244 -16.04 5.16 -14.92
CA ILE A 244 -15.96 4.66 -13.55
C ILE A 244 -14.88 3.58 -13.52
N THR A 245 -13.79 3.83 -12.79
CA THR A 245 -12.66 2.91 -12.63
C THR A 245 -12.67 2.25 -11.25
N GLN A 246 -11.92 1.15 -11.12
CA GLN A 246 -11.58 0.47 -9.85
C GLN A 246 -12.73 0.48 -8.82
N SER A 247 -12.54 1.07 -7.64
CA SER A 247 -13.57 1.14 -6.60
C SER A 247 -14.21 2.51 -6.47
N MET A 248 -14.21 3.33 -7.53
CA MET A 248 -14.78 4.69 -7.52
C MET A 248 -16.17 4.74 -6.89
N CYS A 249 -16.42 5.82 -6.14
CA CYS A 249 -17.74 6.15 -5.60
C CYS A 249 -18.75 6.26 -6.74
N ARG A 250 -19.80 5.44 -6.69
CA ARG A 250 -20.81 5.35 -7.75
C ARG A 250 -22.21 5.24 -7.17
N THR A 251 -23.20 5.61 -7.97
CA THR A 251 -24.63 5.42 -7.70
C THR A 251 -25.31 4.92 -8.97
N VAL A 252 -26.36 4.13 -8.81
CA VAL A 252 -27.20 3.71 -9.94
C VAL A 252 -28.29 4.75 -10.14
N ASP A 253 -28.40 5.27 -11.36
CA ASP A 253 -29.49 6.16 -11.72
C ASP A 253 -30.81 5.39 -11.80
N LYS A 254 -31.84 5.89 -11.13
CA LYS A 254 -33.14 5.20 -11.00
C LYS A 254 -33.90 5.17 -12.32
N THR A 255 -33.67 6.13 -13.22
CA THR A 255 -34.41 6.24 -14.50
C THR A 255 -33.73 5.48 -15.63
N THR A 256 -32.40 5.54 -15.71
CA THR A 256 -31.63 4.91 -16.80
C THR A 256 -31.04 3.56 -16.43
N GLY A 257 -31.00 3.21 -15.13
CA GLY A 257 -30.32 2.01 -14.64
C GLY A 257 -28.79 2.03 -14.80
N GLN A 258 -28.23 3.12 -15.35
CA GLN A 258 -26.79 3.24 -15.60
C GLN A 258 -26.04 3.72 -14.34
N GLU A 259 -24.80 3.25 -14.20
CA GLU A 259 -23.91 3.70 -13.15
C GLU A 259 -23.39 5.11 -13.46
N LYS A 260 -23.48 5.99 -12.46
CA LYS A 260 -22.93 7.35 -12.52
C LYS A 260 -21.91 7.54 -11.41
N SER A 261 -20.85 8.30 -11.70
CA SER A 261 -19.88 8.72 -10.69
C SER A 261 -20.59 9.56 -9.64
N ALA A 262 -20.39 9.20 -8.36
CA ALA A 262 -20.89 9.93 -7.20
C ALA A 262 -19.74 10.40 -6.31
N CYS A 263 -18.58 10.63 -6.93
CA CYS A 263 -17.38 11.12 -6.27
C CYS A 263 -17.54 12.58 -5.86
N ILE A 264 -17.35 12.87 -4.58
CA ILE A 264 -17.34 14.24 -4.03
C ILE A 264 -15.92 14.78 -3.84
N SER A 265 -14.92 14.18 -4.51
CA SER A 265 -13.51 14.60 -4.47
C SER A 265 -12.87 14.74 -3.08
N CYS A 266 -13.27 13.89 -2.12
CA CYS A 266 -12.75 13.94 -0.74
C CYS A 266 -11.22 13.74 -0.60
N LYS A 267 -10.53 13.21 -1.61
CA LYS A 267 -9.07 13.03 -1.62
C LYS A 267 -8.53 13.10 -3.05
N SER A 268 -7.41 13.79 -3.26
CA SER A 268 -6.68 13.80 -4.54
C SER A 268 -5.16 13.67 -4.30
N PRO A 269 -4.48 12.69 -4.91
CA PRO A 269 -5.02 11.60 -5.73
C PRO A 269 -5.83 10.62 -4.88
N CYS A 270 -6.94 10.12 -5.43
CA CYS A 270 -7.78 9.12 -4.78
C CYS A 270 -7.35 7.70 -5.20
N MET A 271 -7.09 6.84 -4.22
CA MET A 271 -6.74 5.43 -4.45
C MET A 271 -7.92 4.63 -5.06
N ASP A 272 -9.16 5.08 -4.87
CA ASP A 272 -10.35 4.45 -5.46
C ASP A 272 -10.57 4.81 -6.94
N ILE A 273 -9.91 5.85 -7.44
CA ILE A 273 -9.92 6.23 -8.86
C ILE A 273 -8.78 5.52 -9.58
N ASP A 274 -7.56 5.71 -9.07
CA ASP A 274 -6.35 5.13 -9.62
C ASP A 274 -5.38 4.82 -8.48
N SER A 275 -5.34 3.53 -8.10
CA SER A 275 -4.49 3.03 -7.03
C SER A 275 -3.00 3.23 -7.31
N GLU A 276 -2.59 3.08 -8.56
CA GLU A 276 -1.18 3.17 -8.96
C GLU A 276 -0.73 4.63 -8.93
N LYS A 277 -1.53 5.55 -9.46
CA LYS A 277 -1.27 6.98 -9.34
C LYS A 277 -1.16 7.43 -7.89
N ALA A 278 -2.12 6.99 -7.07
CA ALA A 278 -2.13 7.31 -5.66
C ALA A 278 -0.90 6.77 -4.94
N TYR A 279 -0.43 5.58 -5.31
CA TYR A 279 0.80 4.97 -4.79
C TYR A 279 2.02 5.84 -5.09
N TRP A 280 2.27 6.17 -6.35
CA TRP A 280 3.47 6.94 -6.74
C TRP A 280 3.51 8.32 -6.10
N GLN A 281 2.38 9.03 -6.07
CA GLN A 281 2.28 10.36 -5.45
C GLN A 281 2.34 10.35 -3.92
N GLN A 282 2.09 9.20 -3.28
CA GLN A 282 2.21 9.05 -1.82
C GLN A 282 3.55 8.46 -1.39
N LEU A 283 4.35 7.94 -2.31
CA LEU A 283 5.58 7.20 -2.04
C LEU A 283 6.59 8.02 -1.22
N THR A 284 6.71 9.32 -1.53
CA THR A 284 7.66 10.26 -0.90
C THR A 284 7.03 11.09 0.22
N LYS A 285 5.74 10.92 0.52
CA LYS A 285 5.07 11.70 1.57
C LYS A 285 5.64 11.42 2.96
N PRO A 286 5.67 12.44 3.85
CA PRO A 286 6.04 12.22 5.24
C PRO A 286 5.10 11.19 5.88
N GLY A 287 5.66 10.31 6.70
CA GLY A 287 4.93 9.21 7.34
C GLY A 287 4.84 7.93 6.51
N ARG A 288 5.01 7.99 5.17
CA ARG A 288 4.93 6.78 4.33
C ARG A 288 5.99 5.74 4.69
N LYS A 289 7.24 6.18 4.96
CA LYS A 289 8.31 5.29 5.45
C LYS A 289 7.99 4.65 6.79
N LEU A 290 7.44 5.43 7.72
CA LEU A 290 7.02 4.91 9.04
C LEU A 290 5.92 3.86 8.87
N VAL A 291 4.94 4.10 8.01
CA VAL A 291 3.88 3.12 7.71
C VAL A 291 4.49 1.84 7.15
N GLN A 292 5.36 1.91 6.15
CA GLN A 292 5.90 0.71 5.52
C GLN A 292 6.85 -0.08 6.44
N TYR A 293 7.87 0.59 6.99
CA TYR A 293 8.89 -0.07 7.81
C TYR A 293 8.35 -0.41 9.20
N GLY A 294 7.56 0.49 9.79
CA GLY A 294 6.92 0.26 11.07
C GLY A 294 5.87 -0.84 11.02
N TYR A 295 5.11 -0.98 9.91
CA TYR A 295 4.18 -2.11 9.77
C TYR A 295 4.90 -3.46 9.77
N LEU A 296 6.03 -3.58 9.04
CA LEU A 296 6.85 -4.80 9.10
C LEU A 296 7.28 -5.12 10.54
N GLY A 297 7.74 -4.10 11.29
CA GLY A 297 8.10 -4.25 12.69
C GLY A 297 6.91 -4.68 13.56
N MET A 298 5.73 -4.07 13.37
CA MET A 298 4.52 -4.44 14.11
C MET A 298 4.07 -5.87 13.82
N VAL A 299 4.13 -6.31 12.55
CA VAL A 299 3.78 -7.69 12.19
C VAL A 299 4.71 -8.68 12.91
N ILE A 300 6.03 -8.45 12.86
CA ILE A 300 6.99 -9.31 13.53
C ILE A 300 6.78 -9.28 15.05
N GLY A 301 6.71 -8.07 15.64
CA GLY A 301 6.51 -7.88 17.07
C GLY A 301 5.21 -8.49 17.58
N TYR A 302 4.13 -8.47 16.78
CA TYR A 302 2.84 -9.05 17.15
C TYR A 302 2.96 -10.55 17.45
N PHE A 303 3.57 -11.32 16.55
CA PHE A 303 3.69 -12.77 16.73
C PHE A 303 4.80 -13.14 17.71
N VAL A 304 5.94 -12.43 17.68
CA VAL A 304 7.03 -12.65 18.64
C VAL A 304 6.58 -12.36 20.07
N TYR A 305 5.67 -11.40 20.28
CA TYR A 305 5.14 -11.12 21.61
C TYR A 305 4.48 -12.33 22.26
N TYR A 306 3.72 -13.15 21.52
CA TYR A 306 3.12 -14.36 22.10
C TYR A 306 4.17 -15.35 22.60
N TRP A 307 5.28 -15.50 21.88
CA TRP A 307 6.41 -16.30 22.33
C TRP A 307 7.09 -15.68 23.55
N LEU A 308 7.32 -14.36 23.55
CA LEU A 308 7.89 -13.65 24.70
C LEU A 308 6.98 -13.69 25.93
N TYR A 309 5.67 -13.79 25.74
CA TYR A 309 4.68 -13.85 26.82
C TYR A 309 4.54 -15.26 27.41
N ALA A 310 4.41 -16.28 26.55
CA ALA A 310 4.16 -17.66 26.98
C ALA A 310 5.43 -18.50 27.21
N GLY A 311 6.56 -18.14 26.56
CA GLY A 311 7.81 -18.90 26.54
C GLY A 311 7.90 -19.94 25.40
N ASN A 312 6.80 -20.17 24.68
CA ASN A 312 6.69 -21.13 23.58
C ASN A 312 5.69 -20.61 22.53
N PHE A 313 5.54 -21.32 21.40
CA PHE A 313 4.53 -20.99 20.39
C PHE A 313 3.22 -21.77 20.54
N ASP A 314 3.14 -22.74 21.45
CA ASP A 314 1.98 -23.59 21.65
C ASP A 314 0.76 -22.77 22.08
N TYR A 315 0.95 -21.76 22.94
CA TYR A 315 -0.11 -20.81 23.28
C TYR A 315 -0.71 -20.10 22.06
N TYR A 316 0.13 -19.69 21.10
CA TYR A 316 -0.35 -19.00 19.91
C TYR A 316 -1.00 -19.96 18.90
N LEU A 317 -0.34 -21.10 18.65
CA LEU A 317 -0.71 -22.07 17.62
C LEU A 317 -1.93 -22.92 17.99
N SER A 318 -2.20 -23.11 19.28
CA SER A 318 -3.45 -23.73 19.76
C SER A 318 -4.67 -22.84 19.53
N GLY A 319 -4.49 -21.52 19.61
CA GLY A 319 -5.58 -20.54 19.57
C GLY A 319 -6.17 -20.19 20.94
N ALA A 320 -5.61 -20.72 22.03
CA ALA A 320 -6.00 -20.47 23.42
C ALA A 320 -6.25 -18.99 23.75
N TRP A 321 -5.43 -18.11 23.17
CA TRP A 321 -5.52 -16.66 23.33
C TRP A 321 -6.85 -16.03 22.89
N THR A 322 -7.72 -16.75 22.17
CA THR A 322 -9.06 -16.23 21.78
C THR A 322 -10.16 -16.56 22.78
N HIS A 323 -9.89 -17.31 23.84
CA HIS A 323 -10.92 -17.81 24.77
C HIS A 323 -10.42 -18.04 26.21
N GLU A 324 -9.26 -17.49 26.57
CA GLU A 324 -8.76 -17.39 27.94
C GLU A 324 -9.75 -16.66 28.88
N GLU A 325 -10.26 -17.35 29.91
CA GLU A 325 -11.34 -16.85 30.79
C GLU A 325 -10.99 -15.56 31.56
N ASN A 326 -9.73 -15.36 31.96
CA ASN A 326 -9.32 -14.26 32.85
C ASN A 326 -8.24 -13.34 32.24
N GLN A 327 -8.40 -12.96 30.98
CA GLN A 327 -7.48 -12.08 30.28
C GLN A 327 -7.30 -10.71 30.98
N LEU A 328 -8.37 -10.13 31.51
CA LEU A 328 -8.33 -8.82 32.19
C LEU A 328 -7.56 -8.89 33.52
N GLY A 329 -7.69 -9.98 34.27
CA GLY A 329 -6.89 -10.23 35.47
C GLY A 329 -5.40 -10.45 35.19
N ALA A 330 -5.03 -10.78 33.95
CA ALA A 330 -3.63 -10.98 33.54
C ALA A 330 -2.90 -9.68 33.16
N LEU A 331 -3.56 -8.52 33.13
CA LEU A 331 -2.97 -7.25 32.69
C LEU A 331 -1.78 -6.79 33.54
N PHE A 332 -1.87 -6.99 34.86
CA PHE A 332 -0.83 -6.60 35.82
C PHE A 332 0.14 -7.74 36.15
N LYS A 333 -0.11 -8.95 35.63
CA LYS A 333 0.81 -10.08 35.76
C LYS A 333 2.03 -9.89 34.85
N PRO A 334 3.14 -10.62 35.11
CA PRO A 334 4.31 -10.62 34.24
C PRO A 334 3.96 -10.77 32.77
N GLY A 335 4.38 -9.81 31.96
CA GLY A 335 4.13 -9.75 30.53
C GLY A 335 5.20 -10.42 29.68
N PHE A 336 6.32 -10.82 30.30
CA PHE A 336 7.41 -11.53 29.65
C PHE A 336 7.79 -12.77 30.47
N TYR A 337 8.09 -13.84 29.76
CA TYR A 337 8.56 -15.10 30.30
C TYR A 337 9.70 -15.60 29.42
N ILE A 338 10.93 -15.47 29.92
CA ILE A 338 12.16 -15.72 29.16
C ILE A 338 13.04 -16.63 29.99
N MET A 339 13.64 -17.66 29.38
CA MET A 339 14.52 -18.61 30.07
C MET A 339 13.88 -19.22 31.33
N ASN A 340 12.61 -19.61 31.24
CA ASN A 340 11.81 -20.17 32.35
C ASN A 340 11.62 -19.25 33.57
N HIS A 341 11.86 -17.94 33.42
CA HIS A 341 11.65 -16.96 34.47
C HIS A 341 10.67 -15.85 34.04
N PRO A 342 9.64 -15.54 34.85
CA PRO A 342 8.78 -14.40 34.61
C PRO A 342 9.52 -13.11 34.94
N ILE A 343 9.48 -12.12 34.04
CA ILE A 343 10.05 -10.80 34.28
C ILE A 343 8.96 -9.89 34.85
N ALA A 344 9.26 -9.17 35.91
CA ALA A 344 8.34 -8.29 36.65
C ALA A 344 7.96 -7.00 35.89
N ILE A 345 7.75 -7.07 34.58
CA ILE A 345 7.18 -6.00 33.76
C ILE A 345 5.73 -6.40 33.45
N PRO A 346 4.72 -5.61 33.88
CA PRO A 346 3.32 -5.93 33.61
C PRO A 346 3.00 -6.11 32.12
N LYS A 347 2.07 -7.02 31.79
CA LYS A 347 1.57 -7.25 30.42
C LYS A 347 1.16 -5.95 29.73
N LEU A 348 0.54 -5.03 30.47
CA LEU A 348 0.14 -3.69 30.03
C LEU A 348 1.29 -2.86 29.46
N VAL A 349 2.50 -3.00 30.00
CA VAL A 349 3.71 -2.27 29.58
C VAL A 349 4.55 -3.11 28.60
N ALA A 350 4.62 -4.42 28.82
CA ALA A 350 5.38 -5.35 27.99
C ALA A 350 4.91 -5.34 26.52
N THR A 351 3.59 -5.30 26.31
CA THR A 351 2.99 -5.30 24.97
C THR A 351 3.41 -4.07 24.14
N PRO A 352 3.18 -2.81 24.58
CA PRO A 352 3.58 -1.64 23.81
C PRO A 352 5.10 -1.51 23.71
N LEU A 353 5.85 -1.89 24.75
CA LEU A 353 7.30 -1.89 24.71
C LEU A 353 7.83 -2.77 23.58
N THR A 354 7.26 -3.98 23.45
CA THR A 354 7.63 -4.91 22.36
C THR A 354 7.37 -4.26 21.00
N PHE A 355 6.18 -3.70 20.77
CA PHE A 355 5.91 -3.04 19.49
C PHE A 355 6.84 -1.86 19.21
N VAL A 356 7.13 -1.00 20.20
CA VAL A 356 8.05 0.13 20.03
C VAL A 356 9.44 -0.35 19.63
N VAL A 357 9.96 -1.37 20.30
CA VAL A 357 11.28 -1.94 20.01
C VAL A 357 11.32 -2.52 18.58
N PHE A 358 10.34 -3.34 18.21
CA PHE A 358 10.32 -3.95 16.87
C PHE A 358 10.06 -2.93 15.75
N VAL A 359 9.22 -1.92 15.98
CA VAL A 359 9.03 -0.81 15.04
C VAL A 359 10.33 -0.03 14.86
N ALA A 360 11.01 0.31 15.96
CA ALA A 360 12.28 1.04 15.91
C ALA A 360 13.36 0.24 15.17
N LEU A 361 13.54 -1.05 15.54
CA LEU A 361 14.51 -1.94 14.88
C LEU A 361 14.22 -2.08 13.38
N SER A 362 12.97 -2.33 13.00
CA SER A 362 12.58 -2.45 11.60
C SER A 362 12.85 -1.15 10.83
N CYS A 363 12.49 0.01 11.40
CA CYS A 363 12.77 1.31 10.81
C CYS A 363 14.27 1.56 10.61
N LEU A 364 15.09 1.23 11.62
CA LEU A 364 16.55 1.37 11.56
C LEU A 364 17.16 0.46 10.50
N ILE A 365 16.80 -0.83 10.49
CA ILE A 365 17.29 -1.82 9.53
C ILE A 365 16.90 -1.43 8.11
N CYS A 366 15.61 -1.16 7.86
CA CYS A 366 15.14 -0.82 6.51
C CYS A 366 15.75 0.50 6.00
N THR A 367 15.93 1.50 6.87
CA THR A 367 16.58 2.77 6.48
C THR A 367 18.07 2.56 6.17
N LYS A 368 18.76 1.68 6.90
CA LYS A 368 20.16 1.32 6.61
C LYS A 368 20.26 0.54 5.29
N LEU A 369 19.34 -0.39 5.04
CA LEU A 369 19.25 -1.13 3.77
C LEU A 369 18.99 -0.19 2.59
N GLU A 370 18.07 0.77 2.74
CA GLU A 370 17.79 1.79 1.72
C GLU A 370 19.05 2.60 1.36
N LYS A 371 19.77 3.10 2.36
CA LYS A 371 21.00 3.90 2.16
C LYS A 371 22.12 3.08 1.52
N THR A 372 22.33 1.86 2.00
CA THR A 372 23.39 0.97 1.49
C THR A 372 23.09 0.50 0.07
N TYR A 373 21.83 0.17 -0.23
CA TYR A 373 21.38 -0.19 -1.57
C TYR A 373 21.55 0.98 -2.56
N LYS A 374 21.17 2.20 -2.17
CA LYS A 374 21.42 3.41 -2.97
C LYS A 374 22.91 3.62 -3.24
N ALA A 375 23.76 3.48 -2.21
CA ALA A 375 25.21 3.63 -2.34
C ALA A 375 25.85 2.53 -3.21
N ALA A 376 25.32 1.30 -3.18
CA ALA A 376 25.78 0.21 -4.04
C ALA A 376 25.45 0.47 -5.51
N LEU A 377 24.25 0.99 -5.81
CA LEU A 377 23.84 1.33 -7.17
C LEU A 377 24.65 2.50 -7.75
N TRP A 378 24.91 3.52 -6.93
CA TRP A 378 25.80 4.63 -7.31
C TRP A 378 27.20 4.15 -7.68
N ARG A 379 27.76 3.19 -6.93
CA ARG A 379 29.07 2.58 -7.25
C ARG A 379 29.08 1.80 -8.57
N LYS A 380 27.92 1.27 -9.00
CA LYS A 380 27.76 0.56 -10.28
C LYS A 380 27.42 1.49 -11.46
N ASN A 381 27.49 2.81 -11.26
CA ASN A 381 27.16 3.82 -12.26
C ASN A 381 25.73 3.70 -12.82
N GLN A 382 24.81 3.08 -12.08
CA GLN A 382 23.39 3.01 -12.44
C GLN A 382 22.65 4.23 -11.86
N SER A 383 22.14 5.09 -12.75
CA SER A 383 21.32 6.26 -12.41
C SER A 383 19.88 5.84 -12.09
N ILE A 384 19.65 5.34 -10.87
CA ILE A 384 18.31 4.99 -10.40
C ILE A 384 17.71 6.15 -9.59
N THR A 385 16.45 6.49 -9.87
CA THR A 385 15.70 7.53 -9.15
C THR A 385 15.45 7.14 -7.69
N HIS A 386 15.36 8.14 -6.80
CA HIS A 386 15.08 7.89 -5.39
C HIS A 386 13.74 7.17 -5.17
N GLU A 387 12.73 7.48 -5.97
CA GLU A 387 11.43 6.79 -5.95
C GLU A 387 11.58 5.30 -6.23
N GLN A 388 12.38 4.92 -7.22
CA GLN A 388 12.59 3.52 -7.55
C GLN A 388 13.30 2.74 -6.44
N VAL A 389 14.25 3.38 -5.74
CA VAL A 389 14.91 2.80 -4.56
C VAL A 389 13.87 2.51 -3.46
N LEU A 390 13.05 3.51 -3.12
CA LEU A 390 11.98 3.34 -2.13
C LEU A 390 11.00 2.25 -2.54
N HIS A 391 10.56 2.25 -3.79
CA HIS A 391 9.64 1.26 -4.33
C HIS A 391 10.15 -0.18 -4.16
N ARG A 392 11.42 -0.45 -4.50
CA ARG A 392 12.02 -1.78 -4.35
C ARG A 392 12.13 -2.20 -2.88
N VAL A 393 12.60 -1.30 -2.00
CA VAL A 393 12.69 -1.61 -0.56
C VAL A 393 11.30 -1.85 0.02
N PHE A 394 10.31 -1.03 -0.34
CA PHE A 394 8.92 -1.19 0.13
C PHE A 394 8.33 -2.52 -0.34
N SER A 395 8.58 -2.92 -1.59
CA SER A 395 8.10 -4.19 -2.14
C SER A 395 8.70 -5.39 -1.39
N ILE A 396 9.99 -5.34 -1.04
CA ILE A 396 10.63 -6.35 -0.18
C ILE A 396 9.98 -6.36 1.21
N CYS A 397 9.79 -5.19 1.82
CA CYS A 397 9.12 -5.10 3.13
C CYS A 397 7.71 -5.69 3.11
N THR A 398 6.91 -5.42 2.07
CA THR A 398 5.58 -6.01 1.89
C THR A 398 5.67 -7.52 1.73
N PHE A 399 6.60 -8.02 0.91
CA PHE A 399 6.81 -9.46 0.69
C PHE A 399 7.16 -10.18 2.00
N ILE A 400 8.09 -9.63 2.78
CA ILE A 400 8.48 -10.19 4.08
C ILE A 400 7.31 -10.11 5.06
N ALA A 401 6.64 -8.97 5.16
CA ALA A 401 5.50 -8.80 6.07
C ALA A 401 4.35 -9.77 5.75
N PHE A 402 4.05 -9.98 4.46
CA PHE A 402 3.00 -10.89 4.03
C PHE A 402 3.34 -12.34 4.36
N ASN A 403 4.54 -12.80 4.00
CA ASN A 403 4.97 -14.16 4.29
C ASN A 403 5.07 -14.41 5.79
N PHE A 404 5.68 -13.49 6.54
CA PHE A 404 5.76 -13.60 8.00
C PHE A 404 4.37 -13.62 8.64
N PHE A 405 3.45 -12.78 8.15
CA PHE A 405 2.07 -12.81 8.61
C PHE A 405 1.43 -14.18 8.42
N PHE A 406 1.58 -14.84 7.26
CA PHE A 406 0.94 -16.14 7.01
C PHE A 406 1.71 -17.37 7.53
N ILE A 407 2.94 -17.20 8.05
CA ILE A 407 3.58 -18.26 8.84
C ILE A 407 2.75 -18.56 10.10
N TYR A 408 2.21 -17.51 10.74
CA TYR A 408 1.49 -17.60 12.01
C TYR A 408 -0.01 -17.27 11.89
N GLY A 409 -0.36 -16.28 11.08
CA GLY A 409 -1.72 -15.79 10.88
C GLY A 409 -2.64 -16.85 10.28
N GLY A 410 -3.73 -17.13 10.98
CA GLY A 410 -4.68 -18.19 10.64
C GLY A 410 -4.15 -19.61 10.90
N ARG A 411 -2.92 -19.76 11.40
CA ARG A 411 -2.32 -21.06 11.69
C ARG A 411 -3.11 -21.91 12.70
N PRO A 412 -3.74 -21.33 13.75
CA PRO A 412 -4.62 -22.10 14.65
C PRO A 412 -5.79 -22.80 13.93
N GLU A 413 -6.26 -22.23 12.81
CA GLU A 413 -7.30 -22.84 11.99
C GLU A 413 -6.72 -23.85 11.00
N ILE A 414 -5.62 -23.48 10.33
CA ILE A 414 -4.99 -24.31 9.31
C ILE A 414 -4.46 -25.61 9.91
N ASN A 415 -3.91 -25.58 11.13
CA ASN A 415 -3.36 -26.74 11.81
C ASN A 415 -4.39 -27.86 12.07
N ARG A 416 -5.69 -27.56 11.97
CA ARG A 416 -6.78 -28.52 12.15
C ARG A 416 -7.07 -29.34 10.90
N PHE A 417 -6.64 -28.84 9.74
CA PHE A 417 -6.77 -29.55 8.48
C PHE A 417 -5.67 -30.61 8.33
N PRO A 418 -5.88 -31.64 7.49
CA PRO A 418 -4.85 -32.61 7.16
C PRO A 418 -3.56 -31.93 6.66
N VAL A 419 -2.42 -32.53 6.98
CA VAL A 419 -1.08 -32.01 6.67
C VAL A 419 -0.93 -31.59 5.20
N LEU A 420 -1.55 -32.33 4.26
CA LEU A 420 -1.57 -31.99 2.84
C LEU A 420 -2.17 -30.60 2.56
N VAL A 421 -3.29 -30.26 3.20
CA VAL A 421 -3.97 -28.97 3.05
C VAL A 421 -3.13 -27.85 3.64
N GLN A 422 -2.45 -28.11 4.76
CA GLN A 422 -1.53 -27.14 5.37
C GLN A 422 -0.37 -26.79 4.44
N PHE A 423 0.24 -27.81 3.81
CA PHE A 423 1.29 -27.60 2.82
C PHE A 423 0.77 -26.86 1.59
N LEU A 424 -0.37 -27.26 1.05
CA LEU A 424 -1.00 -26.58 -0.09
C LEU A 424 -1.23 -25.09 0.20
N PHE A 425 -1.77 -24.76 1.37
CA PHE A 425 -1.99 -23.38 1.79
C PHE A 425 -0.68 -22.59 1.83
N GLN A 426 0.37 -23.14 2.46
CA GLN A 426 1.68 -22.50 2.53
C GLN A 426 2.29 -22.28 1.14
N SER A 427 2.17 -23.28 0.25
CA SER A 427 2.62 -23.18 -1.14
C SER A 427 1.88 -22.07 -1.89
N VAL A 428 0.56 -21.95 -1.71
CA VAL A 428 -0.24 -20.87 -2.32
C VAL A 428 0.19 -19.49 -1.81
N VAL A 429 0.40 -19.33 -0.50
CA VAL A 429 0.89 -18.07 0.10
C VAL A 429 2.22 -17.63 -0.52
N ILE A 430 3.19 -18.54 -0.60
CA ILE A 430 4.52 -18.25 -1.16
C ILE A 430 4.40 -17.95 -2.66
N LEU A 431 3.62 -18.73 -3.40
CA LEU A 431 3.40 -18.53 -4.84
C LEU A 431 2.80 -17.16 -5.12
N VAL A 432 1.67 -16.82 -4.47
CA VAL A 432 0.97 -15.55 -4.66
C VAL A 432 1.86 -14.36 -4.32
N SER A 433 2.56 -14.41 -3.19
CA SER A 433 3.45 -13.30 -2.78
C SER A 433 4.65 -13.14 -3.70
N SER A 434 5.20 -14.24 -4.23
CA SER A 434 6.30 -14.23 -5.19
C SER A 434 5.87 -13.71 -6.56
N LEU A 435 4.69 -14.12 -7.05
CA LEU A 435 4.11 -13.60 -8.28
C LEU A 435 3.83 -12.10 -8.18
N TRP A 436 3.27 -11.66 -7.05
CA TRP A 436 3.04 -10.24 -6.79
C TRP A 436 4.36 -9.45 -6.76
N LEU A 437 5.39 -9.98 -6.10
CA LEU A 437 6.71 -9.35 -6.05
C LEU A 437 7.33 -9.26 -7.44
N TYR A 438 7.27 -10.33 -8.23
CA TYR A 438 7.80 -10.35 -9.60
C TYR A 438 7.11 -9.31 -10.49
N GLN A 439 5.78 -9.25 -10.46
CA GLN A 439 4.99 -8.26 -11.21
C GLN A 439 5.32 -6.81 -10.79
N THR A 440 5.57 -6.60 -9.50
CA THR A 440 5.78 -5.27 -8.93
C THR A 440 7.23 -4.80 -9.09
N TRP A 441 8.21 -5.71 -9.06
CA TRP A 441 9.65 -5.40 -8.95
C TRP A 441 10.18 -4.42 -10.01
N GLY A 442 9.75 -4.60 -11.25
CA GLY A 442 10.18 -3.81 -12.40
C GLY A 442 9.40 -2.51 -12.59
N ARG A 443 8.32 -2.28 -11.83
CA ARG A 443 7.42 -1.16 -12.05
C ARG A 443 8.06 0.16 -11.63
N SER A 444 7.77 1.23 -12.37
CA SER A 444 8.26 2.59 -12.08
C SER A 444 7.22 3.66 -12.35
N SER A 445 7.36 4.79 -11.65
CA SER A 445 6.55 6.01 -11.87
C SER A 445 6.64 6.53 -13.32
N HIS A 446 7.82 6.39 -13.94
CA HIS A 446 8.05 6.77 -15.33
C HIS A 446 7.26 5.90 -16.31
N GLN A 447 7.33 4.57 -16.17
CA GLN A 447 6.54 3.65 -17.00
C GLN A 447 5.03 3.92 -16.88
N TYR A 448 4.52 4.09 -15.67
CA TYR A 448 3.12 4.46 -15.45
C TYR A 448 2.73 5.76 -16.19
N THR A 449 3.60 6.78 -16.10
CA THR A 449 3.35 8.07 -16.75
C THR A 449 3.36 7.95 -18.27
N GLN A 450 4.30 7.18 -18.83
CA GLN A 450 4.37 6.89 -20.26
C GLN A 450 3.15 6.13 -20.76
N GLU A 451 2.75 5.05 -20.09
CA GLU A 451 1.55 4.28 -20.45
C GLU A 451 0.29 5.15 -20.42
N SER A 452 0.11 5.93 -19.35
CA SER A 452 -1.05 6.82 -19.21
C SER A 452 -1.13 7.88 -20.30
N LEU A 453 0.00 8.43 -20.72
CA LEU A 453 0.05 9.45 -21.77
C LEU A 453 -0.04 8.83 -23.17
N ALA A 454 0.56 7.67 -23.40
CA ALA A 454 0.42 6.92 -24.64
C ALA A 454 -1.06 6.57 -24.89
N ASP A 455 -1.80 6.13 -23.88
CA ASP A 455 -3.23 5.84 -24.03
C ASP A 455 -4.07 7.10 -24.31
N LYS A 456 -3.70 8.25 -23.74
CA LYS A 456 -4.29 9.56 -24.11
C LYS A 456 -3.99 9.90 -25.57
N LEU A 457 -2.74 9.78 -25.99
CA LEU A 457 -2.31 10.01 -27.36
C LEU A 457 -3.04 9.10 -28.35
N ARG A 458 -3.14 7.79 -28.05
CA ARG A 458 -3.87 6.80 -28.85
C ARG A 458 -5.31 7.22 -29.08
N ARG A 459 -6.00 7.63 -28.01
CA ARG A 459 -7.41 8.08 -28.08
C ARG A 459 -7.57 9.36 -28.88
N GLN A 460 -6.60 10.26 -28.86
CA GLN A 460 -6.65 11.51 -29.62
C GLN A 460 -6.32 11.28 -31.09
N LEU A 461 -5.37 10.41 -31.41
CA LEU A 461 -5.07 9.98 -32.78
C LEU A 461 -6.30 9.35 -33.44
N LYS A 462 -7.04 8.51 -32.72
CA LYS A 462 -8.31 7.92 -33.20
C LYS A 462 -9.42 8.91 -33.53
N LYS A 463 -9.37 10.14 -33.00
CA LYS A 463 -10.36 11.18 -33.30
C LYS A 463 -10.05 11.92 -34.60
N LEU A 464 -8.87 11.72 -35.17
CA LEU A 464 -8.51 12.31 -36.45
C LEU A 464 -9.26 11.58 -37.58
N PRO A 465 -9.76 12.31 -38.58
CA PRO A 465 -10.40 11.73 -39.76
C PRO A 465 -9.34 11.22 -40.75
N LEU A 466 -8.42 10.37 -40.29
CA LEU A 466 -7.35 9.78 -41.10
C LEU A 466 -7.48 8.25 -41.05
N ASP A 467 -7.43 7.60 -42.21
CA ASP A 467 -7.41 6.13 -42.29
C ASP A 467 -5.99 5.62 -42.04
N PHE A 468 -5.73 5.23 -40.79
CA PHE A 468 -4.45 4.67 -40.37
C PHE A 468 -4.23 3.21 -40.83
N SER A 469 -5.26 2.54 -41.33
CA SER A 469 -5.21 1.14 -41.76
C SER A 469 -4.24 0.91 -42.93
N GLU A 470 -4.12 1.89 -43.83
CA GLU A 470 -3.22 1.83 -44.98
C GLU A 470 -1.74 1.92 -44.57
N PHE A 471 -1.44 2.66 -43.49
CA PHE A 471 -0.07 2.85 -42.97
C PHE A 471 0.36 1.79 -41.96
N LEU A 472 -0.59 1.07 -41.36
CA LEU A 472 -0.36 0.07 -40.33
C LEU A 472 -0.48 -1.37 -40.85
N GLU A 473 -0.44 -1.56 -42.17
CA GLU A 473 -0.55 -2.88 -42.82
C GLU A 473 -1.79 -3.66 -42.33
N GLY A 474 -2.92 -2.97 -42.14
CA GLY A 474 -4.17 -3.55 -41.63
C GLY A 474 -4.24 -3.74 -40.10
N ARG A 475 -3.19 -3.41 -39.33
CA ARG A 475 -3.27 -3.36 -37.85
C ARG A 475 -4.05 -2.14 -37.40
N SER A 476 -4.78 -2.28 -36.30
CA SER A 476 -5.48 -1.15 -35.68
C SER A 476 -4.54 -0.35 -34.78
N VAL A 477 -4.87 0.91 -34.52
CA VAL A 477 -4.12 1.77 -33.57
C VAL A 477 -4.14 1.18 -32.13
N ASP A 478 -5.08 0.29 -31.82
CA ASP A 478 -5.15 -0.40 -30.52
C ASP A 478 -4.06 -1.46 -30.33
N ASP A 479 -3.55 -2.01 -31.43
CA ASP A 479 -2.56 -3.09 -31.40
C ASP A 479 -1.12 -2.57 -31.29
N LEU A 480 -0.93 -1.23 -31.29
CA LEU A 480 0.38 -0.60 -31.25
C LEU A 480 0.92 -0.50 -29.83
N LYS A 481 2.17 -0.91 -29.61
CA LYS A 481 2.89 -0.66 -28.35
C LYS A 481 3.10 0.85 -28.14
N PRO A 482 3.32 1.32 -26.89
CA PRO A 482 3.58 2.74 -26.62
C PRO A 482 4.68 3.33 -27.52
N GLU A 483 5.78 2.60 -27.71
CA GLU A 483 6.89 3.00 -28.58
C GLU A 483 6.49 3.13 -30.06
N GLU A 484 5.69 2.19 -30.59
CA GLU A 484 5.17 2.25 -31.97
C GLU A 484 4.19 3.42 -32.14
N LEU A 485 3.40 3.73 -31.11
CA LEU A 485 2.49 4.86 -31.10
C LEU A 485 3.24 6.20 -31.16
N HIS A 486 4.37 6.32 -30.47
CA HIS A 486 5.24 7.50 -30.54
C HIS A 486 5.82 7.70 -31.96
N ILE A 487 6.18 6.60 -32.66
CA ILE A 487 6.63 6.65 -34.05
C ILE A 487 5.49 7.12 -34.98
N LEU A 488 4.28 6.60 -34.79
CA LEU A 488 3.10 7.03 -35.54
C LEU A 488 2.80 8.52 -35.30
N ALA A 489 2.91 8.98 -34.06
CA ALA A 489 2.71 10.39 -33.72
C ALA A 489 3.78 11.30 -34.34
N LYS A 490 5.03 10.84 -34.42
CA LYS A 490 6.13 11.60 -35.03
C LYS A 490 6.02 11.69 -36.55
N THR A 491 5.57 10.61 -37.18
CA THR A 491 5.48 10.51 -38.66
C THR A 491 4.16 11.04 -39.19
N LEU A 492 3.07 10.94 -38.42
CA LEU A 492 1.70 11.42 -38.65
C LEU A 492 1.44 11.75 -40.14
N PRO A 493 1.30 10.71 -40.99
CA PRO A 493 1.26 10.88 -42.43
C PRO A 493 0.02 11.69 -42.84
N GLY A 494 0.19 12.66 -43.74
CA GLY A 494 -0.88 13.53 -44.21
C GLY A 494 -1.41 14.56 -43.18
N ALA A 495 -0.83 14.65 -41.98
CA ALA A 495 -1.33 15.54 -40.94
C ALA A 495 -0.75 16.96 -41.05
N ASN A 496 -1.64 17.92 -41.33
CA ASN A 496 -1.34 19.35 -41.24
C ASN A 496 -1.01 19.78 -39.79
N GLN A 497 -0.29 20.90 -39.60
CA GLN A 497 0.13 21.39 -38.28
C GLN A 497 -1.06 21.58 -37.32
N GLN A 498 -2.24 21.90 -37.86
CA GLN A 498 -3.48 22.06 -37.10
C GLN A 498 -3.98 20.75 -36.48
N TYR A 499 -3.79 19.60 -37.15
CA TYR A 499 -4.12 18.29 -36.58
C TYR A 499 -3.16 17.91 -35.44
N ARG A 500 -1.85 18.17 -35.60
CA ARG A 500 -0.85 17.95 -34.55
C ARG A 500 -1.15 18.79 -33.31
N LEU A 501 -1.50 20.06 -33.50
CA LEU A 501 -1.96 20.96 -32.43
C LEU A 501 -3.25 20.47 -31.77
N GLY A 502 -4.21 19.99 -32.56
CA GLY A 502 -5.47 19.42 -32.05
C GLY A 502 -5.25 18.19 -31.17
N VAL A 503 -4.39 17.25 -31.60
CA VAL A 503 -3.99 16.07 -30.81
C VAL A 503 -3.29 16.52 -29.53
N TYR A 504 -2.32 17.43 -29.63
CA TYR A 504 -1.59 17.94 -28.47
C TYR A 504 -2.52 18.61 -27.46
N LYS A 505 -3.42 19.51 -27.91
CA LYS A 505 -4.45 20.15 -27.09
C LYS A 505 -5.35 19.12 -26.41
N GLY A 506 -5.76 18.07 -27.14
CA GLY A 506 -6.55 16.98 -26.60
C GLY A 506 -5.83 16.17 -25.51
N VAL A 507 -4.56 15.80 -25.74
CA VAL A 507 -3.73 15.08 -24.76
C VAL A 507 -3.51 15.94 -23.52
N LEU A 508 -3.19 17.22 -23.69
CA LEU A 508 -2.94 18.14 -22.58
C LEU A 508 -4.21 18.38 -21.76
N ARG A 509 -5.37 18.55 -22.41
CA ARG A 509 -6.68 18.64 -21.74
C ARG A 509 -6.97 17.40 -20.90
N GLU A 510 -6.77 16.21 -21.44
CA GLU A 510 -6.97 14.96 -20.70
C GLU A 510 -5.95 14.78 -19.58
N ALA A 511 -4.69 15.19 -19.78
CA ALA A 511 -3.65 15.14 -18.76
C ALA A 511 -3.94 16.09 -17.57
N ILE A 512 -4.44 17.30 -17.86
CA ILE A 512 -4.89 18.27 -16.85
C ILE A 512 -6.08 17.71 -16.06
N GLN A 513 -7.11 17.22 -16.76
CA GLN A 513 -8.31 16.63 -16.12
C GLN A 513 -7.96 15.42 -15.26
N ALA A 514 -7.04 14.58 -15.74
CA ALA A 514 -6.55 13.45 -14.97
C ALA A 514 -5.52 13.85 -13.90
N GLY A 515 -5.18 15.14 -13.76
CA GLY A 515 -4.29 15.68 -12.72
C GLY A 515 -2.84 15.20 -12.82
N HIS A 516 -2.34 14.97 -14.03
CA HIS A 516 -0.97 14.52 -14.25
C HIS A 516 0.04 15.66 -14.27
N VAL A 517 -0.34 16.93 -14.18
CA VAL A 517 0.58 18.03 -14.56
C VAL A 517 1.43 18.58 -13.40
N ASN A 518 1.40 17.92 -12.24
CA ASN A 518 2.05 18.41 -11.02
C ASN A 518 3.35 17.68 -10.65
N SER A 519 3.78 16.67 -11.43
CA SER A 519 5.01 15.90 -11.17
C SER A 519 6.15 16.27 -12.11
N ALA A 520 7.40 16.13 -11.67
CA ALA A 520 8.56 16.36 -12.53
C ALA A 520 8.61 15.37 -13.72
N SER A 521 8.28 14.10 -13.47
CA SER A 521 8.22 13.06 -14.51
C SER A 521 7.16 13.32 -15.58
N SER A 522 6.00 13.84 -15.19
CA SER A 522 4.94 14.19 -16.15
C SER A 522 5.30 15.37 -17.03
N LEU A 523 6.08 16.33 -16.54
CA LEU A 523 6.55 17.45 -17.37
C LEU A 523 7.54 16.94 -18.42
N GLU A 524 8.45 16.05 -18.03
CA GLU A 524 9.41 15.42 -18.95
C GLU A 524 8.71 14.62 -20.06
N VAL A 525 7.72 13.79 -19.72
CA VAL A 525 6.98 13.02 -20.74
C VAL A 525 6.07 13.91 -21.59
N LEU A 526 5.47 14.98 -21.03
CA LEU A 526 4.73 15.95 -21.83
C LEU A 526 5.64 16.73 -22.79
N GLN A 527 6.88 17.02 -22.38
CA GLN A 527 7.89 17.60 -23.25
C GLN A 527 8.28 16.62 -24.36
N GLN A 528 8.45 15.34 -24.05
CA GLN A 528 8.69 14.31 -25.07
C GLN A 528 7.58 14.27 -26.13
N ILE A 529 6.31 14.27 -25.73
CA ILE A 529 5.16 14.28 -26.66
C ILE A 529 5.14 15.56 -27.51
N ARG A 530 5.49 16.69 -26.90
CA ARG A 530 5.58 17.97 -27.59
C ARG A 530 6.66 17.94 -28.67
N ASP A 531 7.83 17.39 -28.36
CA ASP A 531 8.95 17.23 -29.29
C ASP A 531 8.61 16.24 -30.42
N GLU A 532 7.95 15.14 -30.09
CA GLU A 532 7.50 14.14 -31.07
C GLU A 532 6.47 14.69 -32.05
N LEU A 533 5.52 15.51 -31.58
CA LEU A 533 4.51 16.16 -32.43
C LEU A 533 5.05 17.41 -33.15
N GLY A 534 6.31 17.80 -32.91
CA GLY A 534 6.92 18.99 -33.52
C GLY A 534 6.26 20.30 -33.09
N ILE A 535 5.82 20.40 -31.83
CA ILE A 535 5.14 21.58 -31.28
C ILE A 535 6.16 22.54 -30.66
N ASN A 536 6.19 23.79 -31.11
CA ASN A 536 7.11 24.80 -30.61
C ASN A 536 6.62 25.45 -29.29
N ASP A 537 7.46 26.27 -28.64
CA ASP A 537 7.12 26.92 -27.36
C ASP A 537 5.89 27.82 -27.49
N GLN A 538 5.81 28.62 -28.55
CA GLN A 538 4.70 29.55 -28.77
C GLN A 538 3.38 28.82 -28.90
N GLN A 539 3.35 27.75 -29.68
CA GLN A 539 2.20 26.88 -29.87
C GLN A 539 1.77 26.20 -28.57
N HIS A 540 2.73 25.72 -27.77
CA HIS A 540 2.46 25.16 -26.45
C HIS A 540 1.77 26.19 -25.53
N TYR A 541 2.28 27.41 -25.47
CA TYR A 541 1.69 28.47 -24.65
C TYR A 541 0.31 28.91 -25.17
N GLN A 542 0.11 28.97 -26.48
CA GLN A 542 -1.21 29.23 -27.08
C GLN A 542 -2.24 28.20 -26.64
N VAL A 543 -1.88 26.90 -26.71
CA VAL A 543 -2.78 25.82 -26.27
C VAL A 543 -3.07 25.92 -24.77
N LEU A 544 -2.09 26.28 -23.94
CA LEU A 544 -2.31 26.50 -22.51
C LEU A 544 -3.24 27.69 -22.24
N GLU A 545 -3.08 28.77 -22.98
CA GLU A 545 -3.94 29.95 -22.86
C GLU A 545 -5.39 29.64 -23.26
N GLU A 546 -5.58 28.90 -24.37
CA GLU A 546 -6.89 28.42 -24.81
C GLU A 546 -7.54 27.51 -23.76
N LEU A 547 -6.80 26.53 -23.24
CA LEU A 547 -7.32 25.63 -22.21
C LEU A 547 -7.60 26.36 -20.89
N GLY A 548 -6.82 27.39 -20.56
CA GLY A 548 -7.05 28.26 -19.41
C GLY A 548 -8.30 29.13 -19.55
N LYS A 549 -8.65 29.56 -20.77
CA LYS A 549 -9.91 30.27 -21.06
C LYS A 549 -11.12 29.34 -21.07
N GLU A 550 -10.96 28.09 -21.52
CA GLU A 550 -12.02 27.07 -21.56
C GLU A 550 -12.38 26.49 -20.17
N GLN A 551 -11.49 26.61 -19.17
CA GLN A 551 -11.71 26.08 -17.82
C GLN A 551 -11.43 27.15 -16.76
N GLU A 552 -12.49 27.67 -16.13
CA GLU A 552 -12.47 28.66 -15.03
C GLU A 552 -11.63 28.27 -13.79
N ASN A 553 -11.16 27.01 -13.69
CA ASN A 553 -10.47 26.43 -12.53
C ASN A 553 -9.19 25.65 -12.89
N LEU A 554 -8.40 26.10 -13.88
CA LEU A 554 -7.09 25.48 -14.14
C LEU A 554 -6.12 25.79 -12.97
N PRO A 555 -5.46 24.80 -12.36
CA PRO A 555 -4.25 25.05 -11.59
C PRO A 555 -3.24 25.68 -12.55
N ILE A 556 -2.75 26.87 -12.20
CA ILE A 556 -1.74 27.60 -12.96
C ILE A 556 -0.55 26.67 -13.22
N LEU A 557 -0.41 26.18 -14.46
CA LEU A 557 0.61 25.21 -14.87
C LEU A 557 2.04 25.77 -14.76
N TYR A 558 2.15 27.10 -14.74
CA TYR A 558 3.40 27.86 -14.61
C TYR A 558 3.11 29.12 -13.78
N PRO A 559 3.70 29.31 -12.59
CA PRO A 559 3.47 30.51 -11.80
C PRO A 559 3.88 31.73 -12.63
N HIS A 560 2.90 32.60 -12.94
CA HIS A 560 3.00 33.91 -13.58
C HIS A 560 4.28 34.22 -14.39
N TYR A 561 4.17 34.22 -15.72
CA TYR A 561 5.18 34.84 -16.58
C TYR A 561 4.59 35.92 -17.48
N GLY A 562 4.62 37.14 -16.94
CA GLY A 562 4.49 38.39 -17.69
C GLY A 562 5.85 39.09 -17.95
N ARG A 563 6.98 38.37 -17.97
CA ARG A 563 8.30 38.95 -18.31
C ARG A 563 9.20 37.99 -19.08
N ASP A 564 9.50 38.38 -20.31
CA ASP A 564 10.69 38.14 -21.14
C ASP A 564 11.42 36.76 -21.00
N PRO A 565 11.30 35.84 -22.00
CA PRO A 565 11.87 34.49 -21.98
C PRO A 565 13.39 34.42 -21.75
N TYR A 566 14.14 35.45 -22.14
CA TYR A 566 15.60 35.45 -22.04
C TYR A 566 16.14 35.56 -20.60
N LYS A 567 15.33 36.07 -19.66
CA LYS A 567 15.72 36.18 -18.24
C LYS A 567 15.56 34.87 -17.45
N VAL A 568 14.76 33.92 -17.94
CA VAL A 568 14.49 32.64 -17.25
C VAL A 568 15.64 31.66 -17.42
N LEU A 569 16.20 31.59 -18.63
CA LEU A 569 17.40 30.82 -18.91
C LEU A 569 18.61 31.34 -18.11
N SER A 570 18.71 32.66 -17.87
CA SER A 570 19.76 33.23 -17.02
C SER A 570 19.53 32.93 -15.54
N THR A 571 18.29 32.96 -15.03
CA THR A 571 17.99 32.61 -13.63
C THR A 571 18.10 31.12 -13.34
N ILE A 572 17.84 30.23 -14.31
CA ILE A 572 18.10 28.79 -14.17
C ILE A 572 19.61 28.51 -14.20
N LYS A 573 20.38 29.18 -15.08
CA LYS A 573 21.86 29.15 -15.05
C LYS A 573 22.42 29.74 -13.75
N GLU A 574 21.82 30.80 -13.20
CA GLU A 574 22.22 31.40 -11.93
C GLU A 574 21.82 30.53 -10.73
N ARG A 575 20.66 29.86 -10.73
CA ARG A 575 20.26 28.87 -9.71
C ARG A 575 21.12 27.62 -9.75
N GLN A 576 21.51 27.16 -10.94
CA GLN A 576 22.50 26.08 -11.08
C GLN A 576 23.89 26.52 -10.60
N LYS A 577 24.31 27.76 -10.89
CA LYS A 577 25.56 28.34 -10.36
C LYS A 577 25.52 28.58 -8.86
N THR A 578 24.41 29.02 -8.27
CA THR A 578 24.26 29.19 -6.80
C THR A 578 24.10 27.86 -6.10
N SER A 579 23.48 26.85 -6.72
CA SER A 579 23.45 25.47 -6.20
C SER A 579 24.85 24.86 -6.19
N THR A 580 25.61 24.95 -7.30
CA THR A 580 27.01 24.49 -7.33
C THR A 580 27.95 25.34 -6.47
N SER A 581 27.70 26.65 -6.33
CA SER A 581 28.41 27.54 -5.41
C SER A 581 28.14 27.15 -3.96
N ASN A 582 26.89 27.02 -3.52
CA ASN A 582 26.53 26.57 -2.17
C ASN A 582 27.08 25.18 -1.88
N GLN A 583 27.06 24.26 -2.85
CA GLN A 583 27.63 22.93 -2.66
C GLN A 583 29.17 22.98 -2.55
N ARG A 584 29.84 23.89 -3.27
CA ARG A 584 31.28 24.18 -3.11
C ARG A 584 31.61 24.90 -1.79
N THR A 585 30.74 25.78 -1.30
CA THR A 585 30.87 26.49 -0.02
C THR A 585 30.68 25.50 1.14
N ILE A 586 29.67 24.64 1.09
CA ILE A 586 29.45 23.56 2.07
C ILE A 586 30.62 22.55 2.06
N LEU A 587 31.17 22.22 0.89
CA LEU A 587 32.39 21.41 0.77
C LEU A 587 33.64 22.13 1.32
N ARG A 588 33.77 23.45 1.14
CA ARG A 588 34.86 24.27 1.71
C ARG A 588 34.74 24.39 3.22
N GLU A 589 33.54 24.60 3.76
CA GLU A 589 33.27 24.63 5.19
C GLU A 589 33.50 23.26 5.83
N SER A 590 33.03 22.17 5.21
CA SER A 590 33.34 20.81 5.67
C SER A 590 34.84 20.49 5.64
N ARG A 591 35.60 21.01 4.66
CA ARG A 591 37.07 20.88 4.63
C ARG A 591 37.77 21.75 5.67
N LYS A 592 37.25 22.94 5.98
CA LYS A 592 37.75 23.79 7.08
C LYS A 592 37.47 23.16 8.44
N GLN A 593 36.27 22.60 8.65
CA GLN A 593 35.89 21.87 9.85
C GLN A 593 36.83 20.66 10.05
N ASN A 594 37.05 19.85 9.01
CA ASN A 594 37.98 18.72 9.07
C ASN A 594 39.45 19.14 9.33
N ARG A 595 39.90 20.29 8.79
CA ARG A 595 41.24 20.83 9.10
C ARG A 595 41.34 21.34 10.53
N SER A 596 40.28 21.97 11.04
CA SER A 596 40.19 22.41 12.44
C SER A 596 40.23 21.20 13.36
N ASP A 597 39.39 20.19 13.15
CA ASP A 597 39.34 18.97 13.96
C ASP A 597 40.68 18.21 13.92
N LYS A 598 41.35 18.16 12.76
CA LYS A 598 42.68 17.54 12.65
C LYS A 598 43.76 18.33 13.39
N ARG A 599 43.67 19.67 13.43
CA ARG A 599 44.58 20.53 14.20
C ARG A 599 44.32 20.42 15.71
N THR A 600 43.06 20.35 16.13
CA THR A 600 42.68 20.12 17.53
C THR A 600 43.14 18.75 18.01
N LYS A 601 43.08 17.72 17.14
CA LYS A 601 43.57 16.37 17.45
C LYS A 601 45.10 16.32 17.57
N LEU A 602 45.83 16.95 16.66
CA LEU A 602 47.30 17.09 16.73
C LEU A 602 47.77 17.90 17.96
N LEU A 603 47.05 18.95 18.34
CA LEU A 603 47.34 19.72 19.55
C LEU A 603 47.06 18.93 20.84
N LYS A 604 46.13 17.97 20.80
CA LYS A 604 45.85 17.07 21.93
C LYS A 604 46.93 15.99 22.04
N ASP A 605 47.28 15.37 20.92
CA ASP A 605 48.36 14.37 20.84
C ASP A 605 49.72 14.96 21.25
N HIS A 606 50.00 16.23 20.93
CA HIS A 606 51.24 16.92 21.34
C HIS A 606 51.24 17.32 22.83
N LYS A 607 50.06 17.48 23.44
CA LYS A 607 49.92 17.76 24.89
C LYS A 607 50.07 16.48 25.71
N ASP A 608 49.61 15.35 25.17
CA ASP A 608 49.74 14.02 25.78
C ASP A 608 51.17 13.45 25.64
N GLN A 609 51.99 13.95 24.69
CA GLN A 609 53.42 13.61 24.58
C GLN A 609 54.37 14.46 25.44
N ASN A 610 53.89 15.55 26.05
CA ASN A 610 54.70 16.49 26.83
C ASN A 610 54.35 16.51 28.34
N GLN A 611 53.74 15.46 28.88
CA GLN A 611 53.72 15.26 30.33
C GLN A 611 55.08 14.72 30.79
N PRO A 612 55.87 15.45 31.59
CA PRO A 612 57.04 14.89 32.24
C PRO A 612 56.57 13.83 33.25
N GLY A 613 57.16 12.65 33.16
CA GLY A 613 57.09 11.67 34.24
C GLY A 613 57.89 12.22 35.41
N ASP A 614 57.21 12.71 36.42
CA ASP A 614 57.83 12.97 37.72
C ASP A 614 58.03 11.63 38.43
N GLN A 615 59.30 11.35 38.66
CA GLN A 615 59.81 10.39 39.62
C GLN A 615 59.49 10.90 41.03
N GLU A 616 58.81 10.07 41.82
CA GLU A 616 59.13 9.76 43.22
C GLU A 616 58.53 8.40 43.59
#